data_AF-A0A2M7AZY1-F1
#
_entry.id   AF-A0A2M7AZY1-F1
#
_cell.length_a   1.000
_cell.length_b   1.000
_cell.length_c   1.000
_cell.angle_alpha   90.00
_cell.angle_beta   90.00
_cell.angle_gamma   90.00
#
_symmetry.space_group_name_H-M   'P 1'
#
loop_
_entity.id
_entity.type
_entity.pdbx_description
1 polymer ?
#
loop_
_entity_poly.entity_id
_entity_poly.type
_entity_poly.pdbx_seq_one_letter_code
_entity_poly.pdbx_strand_id
1 'polypeptide(L)' 'MKHKYQKNIQIQPKVTLPVISKRGKIIIAVGIGLVIVGFLILTETNPQGDNWASVVSPFLLIGGYITIAIGIIS' A
#
# COMPACT_ATOMS: atom_id res chain seq x y z
N MET A 1 -4.56 34.91 51.19
CA MET A 1 -3.89 34.83 49.87
C MET A 1 -4.15 33.44 49.30
N LYS A 2 -4.92 33.32 48.20
CA LYS A 2 -5.25 32.02 47.59
C LYS A 2 -4.30 31.78 46.41
N HIS A 3 -3.34 30.88 46.57
CA HIS A 3 -2.47 30.46 45.47
C HIS A 3 -3.30 29.68 44.45
N LYS A 4 -3.58 30.30 43.30
CA LYS A 4 -4.20 29.61 42.16
C LYS A 4 -3.18 28.65 41.58
N TYR A 5 -3.42 27.36 41.72
CA TYR A 5 -2.63 26.32 41.07
C TYR A 5 -2.87 26.41 39.56
N GLN A 6 -1.91 26.98 38.82
CA GLN A 6 -1.92 27.02 37.36
C GLN A 6 -1.60 25.60 36.86
N LYS A 7 -2.64 24.87 36.45
CA LYS A 7 -2.50 23.58 35.77
C LYS A 7 -1.76 23.85 34.46
N ASN A 8 -0.46 23.56 34.42
CA ASN A 8 0.34 23.63 33.20
C ASN A 8 -0.13 22.51 32.26
N ILE A 9 -1.06 22.85 31.36
CA ILE A 9 -1.51 21.96 30.30
C ILE A 9 -0.40 21.96 29.25
N GLN A 10 0.53 21.01 29.37
CA GLN A 10 1.46 20.74 28.29
C GLN A 10 0.64 20.27 27.08
N ILE A 11 0.50 21.16 26.10
CA ILE A 11 -0.13 20.86 24.82
C ILE A 11 0.88 19.97 24.09
N GLN A 12 0.73 18.65 24.24
CA GLN A 12 1.56 17.71 23.49
C GLN A 12 1.37 18.01 22.00
N PRO A 13 2.43 18.30 21.23
CA PRO A 13 2.29 18.48 19.80
C PRO A 13 1.68 17.20 19.24
N LYS A 14 0.47 17.31 18.71
CA LYS A 14 -0.23 16.19 18.07
C LYS A 14 0.60 15.76 16.87
N VAL A 15 1.45 14.75 17.05
CA VAL A 15 2.19 14.12 15.96
C VAL A 15 1.15 13.54 15.02
N THR A 16 0.93 14.24 13.93
CA THR A 16 -0.06 13.83 12.92
C THR A 16 0.70 12.92 11.98
N LEU A 17 0.54 11.61 12.17
CA LEU A 17 1.14 10.63 11.27
C LEU A 17 0.56 10.85 9.87
N PRO A 18 1.38 10.80 8.81
CA PRO A 18 0.88 10.92 7.44
C PRO A 18 -0.10 9.78 7.18
N VAL A 19 -1.37 10.12 7.06
CA VAL A 19 -2.42 9.17 6.70
C VAL A 19 -2.43 9.06 5.18
N ILE A 20 -2.42 7.83 4.66
CA ILE A 20 -2.51 7.57 3.21
C ILE A 20 -3.72 8.32 2.64
N SER A 21 -3.47 9.08 1.57
CA SER A 21 -4.49 9.89 0.91
C SER A 21 -5.64 9.03 0.37
N LYS A 22 -6.83 9.61 0.16
CA LYS A 22 -7.96 8.87 -0.44
C LYS A 22 -7.57 8.28 -1.81
N ARG A 23 -6.82 9.05 -2.60
CA ARG A 23 -6.27 8.60 -3.89
C ARG A 23 -5.28 7.45 -3.70
N GLY A 24 -4.34 7.58 -2.77
CA GLY A 24 -3.37 6.54 -2.43
C GLY A 24 -4.03 5.20 -2.08
N LYS A 25 -5.13 5.23 -1.30
CA LYS A 25 -5.91 4.02 -0.99
C LYS A 25 -6.49 3.34 -2.23
N ILE A 26 -6.99 4.12 -3.20
CA ILE A 26 -7.53 3.57 -4.46
C ILE A 26 -6.39 2.95 -5.27
N ILE A 27 -5.24 3.63 -5.38
CA ILE A 27 -4.07 3.11 -6.10
C ILE A 27 -3.58 1.80 -5.46
N ILE A 28 -3.50 1.75 -4.13
CA ILE A 28 -3.16 0.53 -3.39
C ILE A 28 -4.16 -0.59 -3.69
N ALA A 29 -5.46 -0.30 -3.67
CA ALA A 29 -6.49 -1.30 -3.99
C ALA A 29 -6.34 -1.86 -5.41
N VAL A 30 -6.06 -1.00 -6.39
CA VAL A 30 -5.77 -1.43 -7.78
C VAL A 30 -4.51 -2.30 -7.83
N GLY A 31 -3.44 -1.89 -7.15
CA GLY A 31 -2.20 -2.67 -7.09
C GLY A 31 -2.37 -4.04 -6.43
N ILE A 32 -3.16 -4.14 -5.36
CA ILE A 32 -3.55 -5.43 -4.75
C ILE A 32 -4.32 -6.28 -5.77
N GLY A 33 -5.26 -5.69 -6.51
CA GLY A 33 -5.96 -6.38 -7.60
C GLY A 33 -5.02 -6.94 -8.66
N LEU A 34 -4.01 -6.16 -9.09
CA LEU A 34 -2.98 -6.62 -10.02
C LEU A 34 -2.17 -7.80 -9.46
N VAL A 35 -1.78 -7.76 -8.19
CA VAL A 35 -1.05 -8.86 -7.54
C VAL A 35 -1.90 -10.13 -7.51
N ILE A 36 -3.18 -10.01 -7.11
CA ILE A 36 -4.10 -11.16 -7.09
C ILE A 36 -4.25 -11.76 -8.49
N VAL A 37 -4.51 -10.94 -9.50
CA VAL A 37 -4.63 -11.39 -10.90
C VAL A 37 -3.32 -12.00 -11.39
N GLY A 38 -2.17 -11.42 -11.03
CA GLY A 38 -0.86 -11.96 -11.33
C GLY A 38 -0.65 -13.36 -10.75
N PHE A 39 -1.05 -13.59 -9.50
CA PHE A 39 -1.01 -14.92 -8.88
C PHE A 39 -1.98 -15.91 -9.53
N LEU A 40 -3.18 -15.47 -9.92
CA LEU A 40 -4.14 -16.33 -10.64
C LEU A 40 -3.62 -16.71 -12.03
N ILE A 41 -2.95 -15.81 -12.75
CA ILE A 41 -2.33 -16.17 -14.03
C ILE A 41 -1.13 -17.08 -13.80
N LEU A 42 -0.37 -16.86 -12.72
CA LEU A 42 0.76 -17.72 -12.39
C LEU A 42 0.35 -19.18 -12.20
N THR A 43 -0.86 -19.49 -11.71
CA THR A 43 -1.34 -20.88 -11.58
C THR A 43 -1.51 -21.59 -12.91
N GLU A 44 -1.69 -20.84 -14.00
CA GLU A 44 -1.78 -21.38 -15.36
C GLU A 44 -0.40 -21.63 -15.98
N THR A 45 0.70 -21.36 -15.26
CA THR A 45 2.06 -21.62 -15.74
C THR A 45 2.34 -23.11 -15.73
N ASN A 46 2.78 -23.65 -16.87
CA ASN A 46 3.18 -25.05 -16.94
C ASN A 46 4.53 -25.26 -16.23
N PRO A 47 4.89 -26.51 -15.87
CA PRO A 47 6.12 -26.74 -15.08
C PRO A 47 7.41 -26.36 -15.84
N GLN A 48 7.32 -26.22 -17.16
CA GLN A 48 8.44 -25.84 -18.03
C GLN A 48 8.62 -24.32 -18.09
N GLY A 49 7.60 -23.55 -17.69
CA GLY A 49 7.62 -22.09 -17.70
C GLY A 49 7.75 -21.51 -19.10
N ASP A 50 7.22 -22.17 -20.14
CA ASP A 50 7.36 -21.77 -21.54
C ASP A 50 6.03 -21.37 -22.20
N ASN A 51 4.97 -21.23 -21.41
CA ASN A 51 3.67 -20.74 -21.88
C ASN A 51 3.48 -19.24 -21.60
N TRP A 52 2.46 -18.63 -22.21
CA TRP A 52 2.20 -17.20 -22.08
C TRP A 52 2.01 -16.72 -20.63
N ALA A 53 1.45 -17.56 -19.76
CA ALA A 53 1.20 -17.23 -18.36
C ALA A 53 2.50 -16.97 -17.58
N SER A 54 3.55 -17.75 -17.89
CA SER A 54 4.89 -17.57 -17.31
C SER A 54 5.53 -16.23 -17.68
N VAL A 55 5.17 -15.67 -18.84
CA VAL A 55 5.68 -14.39 -19.32
C VAL A 55 4.89 -13.24 -18.73
N VAL A 56 3.55 -13.35 -18.64
CA VAL A 56 2.68 -12.24 -18.21
C VAL A 56 2.65 -12.06 -16.70
N SER A 57 2.63 -13.16 -15.92
CA SER A 57 2.48 -13.09 -14.47
C SER A 57 3.59 -12.31 -13.74
N PRO A 58 4.89 -12.40 -14.11
CA PRO A 58 5.93 -11.61 -13.44
C PRO A 58 5.72 -10.11 -13.61
N PHE A 59 5.28 -9.64 -14.78
CA PHE A 59 5.00 -8.22 -15.01
C PHE A 59 3.81 -7.73 -14.20
N LEU A 60 2.76 -8.53 -14.07
CA LEU A 60 1.60 -8.20 -13.23
C LEU A 60 1.98 -8.11 -11.75
N LEU A 61 2.78 -9.06 -11.27
CA LEU A 61 3.24 -9.07 -9.88
C LEU A 61 4.14 -7.87 -9.58
N ILE A 62 5.18 -7.64 -10.40
CA ILE A 62 6.10 -6.51 -10.24
C ILE A 62 5.34 -5.18 -10.39
N GLY A 63 4.53 -5.05 -11.44
CA GLY A 63 3.70 -3.88 -11.68
C GLY A 63 2.72 -3.62 -10.54
N GLY A 64 2.11 -4.66 -9.97
CA GLY A 64 1.22 -4.58 -8.81
C GLY A 64 1.94 -4.03 -7.58
N TYR A 65 3.12 -4.56 -7.23
CA TYR A 65 3.91 -4.06 -6.10
C TYR A 65 4.39 -2.62 -6.31
N ILE A 66 4.85 -2.27 -7.52
CA ILE A 66 5.21 -0.87 -7.86
C ILE A 66 3.99 0.04 -7.70
N THR A 67 2.82 -0.39 -8.17
CA THR A 67 1.57 0.38 -8.04
C THR A 67 1.21 0.60 -6.58
N ILE A 68 1.32 -0.43 -5.72
CA ILE A 68 1.11 -0.30 -4.28
C ILE A 68 2.09 0.72 -3.69
N ALA A 69 3.38 0.63 -4.02
CA ALA A 69 4.40 1.56 -3.53
C ALA A 69 4.08 3.01 -3.92
N ILE A 70 3.68 3.25 -5.18
CA ILE A 70 3.21 4.56 -5.64
C ILE A 70 2.02 5.02 -4.80
N GLY A 71 1.04 4.16 -4.54
CA GLY A 71 -0.13 4.52 -3.74
C GLY A 71 0.18 4.85 -2.27
N ILE A 72 1.24 4.26 -1.70
CA ILE A 72 1.71 4.56 -0.34
C ILE A 72 2.35 5.95 -0.27
N ILE A 73 3.10 6.35 -1.31
CA ILE A 73 3.79 7.65 -1.35
C ILE A 73 2.95 8.80 -1.97
N SER A 74 1.75 8.50 -2.46
CA SER A 74 0.85 9.44 -3.17
C SER A 74 -0.19 10.17 -2.32
#